data_AF-A0A7Y3J6B6-F1
#
_entry.id   AF-A0A7Y3J6B6-F1
#
_cell.length_a   1.000
_cell.length_b   1.000
_cell.length_c   1.000
_cell.angle_alpha   90.00
_cell.angle_beta   90.00
_cell.angle_gamma   90.00
#
_symmetry.space_group_name_H-M   'P 1'
#
loop_
_entity.id
_entity.type
_entity.pdbx_description
1 polymer ?
#
loop_
_entity_poly.entity_id
_entity_poly.type
_entity_poly.pdbx_seq_one_letter_code
_entity_poly.pdbx_strand_id
1 'polypeptide(L)'
;LGGLRADRVDLVGHSMGGLVIVKLFERAPLIRPGRIVLLGSPLHGSRAASGFARVPFGKAVLGRGIAEGVLEETAWPRRWSAARPLGIIAGRAGVGLGRLLTRFEGPNDGVVAVDETRLEGASEHLVLDVNHAGMLFSRAAFAQTAAFLEHGCFIRDRGASTDR
;
A
#
# COMPACT_ATOMS: atom_id res chain seq x y z
N LEU A 1 -8.24 -14.42 -11.88
CA LEU A 1 -7.52 -13.81 -13.03
C LEU A 1 -7.45 -14.70 -14.28
N GLY A 2 -7.70 -16.01 -14.20
CA GLY A 2 -7.58 -16.93 -15.35
C GLY A 2 -8.43 -16.58 -16.59
N GLY A 3 -9.62 -15.99 -16.40
CA GLY A 3 -10.55 -15.65 -17.50
C GLY A 3 -10.35 -14.31 -18.22
N LEU A 4 -9.40 -13.47 -17.81
CA LEU A 4 -9.11 -12.20 -18.50
C LEU A 4 -8.30 -12.48 -19.78
N ARG A 5 -8.82 -12.08 -20.94
CA ARG A 5 -8.10 -12.09 -22.22
C ARG A 5 -7.23 -10.83 -22.34
N ALA A 6 -6.13 -10.79 -21.59
CA ALA A 6 -5.15 -9.72 -21.67
C ALA A 6 -3.75 -10.31 -21.45
N ASP A 7 -2.77 -9.91 -22.26
CA ASP A 7 -1.38 -10.39 -22.14
C ASP A 7 -0.66 -9.82 -20.92
N ARG A 8 -1.20 -8.73 -20.37
CA ARG A 8 -0.70 -8.01 -19.21
C ARG A 8 -1.83 -7.67 -18.25
N VAL A 9 -1.60 -7.85 -16.95
CA VAL A 9 -2.53 -7.47 -15.87
C VAL A 9 -1.80 -6.65 -14.82
N ASP A 10 -2.13 -5.38 -14.75
CA ASP A 10 -1.70 -4.49 -13.69
C ASP A 10 -2.66 -4.56 -12.50
N LEU A 11 -2.14 -4.37 -11.30
CA LEU A 11 -2.93 -4.42 -10.06
C LEU A 11 -2.70 -3.15 -9.25
N VAL A 12 -3.80 -2.57 -8.77
CA VAL A 12 -3.76 -1.45 -7.85
C VAL A 12 -4.51 -1.85 -6.59
N GLY A 13 -3.83 -1.82 -5.44
CA GLY A 13 -4.41 -2.17 -4.15
C GLY A 13 -4.40 -0.97 -3.22
N HIS A 14 -5.57 -0.60 -2.69
CA HIS A 14 -5.67 0.41 -1.63
C HIS A 14 -5.87 -0.25 -0.28
N SER A 15 -5.19 0.26 0.74
CA SER A 15 -5.33 -0.21 2.12
C SER A 15 -5.18 -1.74 2.19
N MET A 16 -6.18 -2.45 2.72
CA MET A 16 -6.24 -3.90 2.80
C MET A 16 -6.16 -4.62 1.43
N GLY A 17 -6.61 -4.00 0.35
CA GLY A 17 -6.51 -4.58 -0.99
C GLY A 17 -5.06 -4.85 -1.41
N GLY A 18 -4.10 -4.05 -0.91
CA GLY A 18 -2.69 -4.31 -1.15
C GLY A 18 -2.16 -5.54 -0.44
N LEU A 19 -2.67 -5.86 0.75
CA LEU A 19 -2.30 -7.08 1.46
C LEU A 19 -2.82 -8.32 0.76
N VAL A 20 -4.04 -8.25 0.23
CA VAL A 20 -4.59 -9.31 -0.62
C VAL A 20 -3.70 -9.55 -1.83
N ILE A 21 -3.23 -8.47 -2.49
CA ILE A 21 -2.30 -8.58 -3.61
C ILE A 21 -0.98 -9.21 -3.17
N VAL A 22 -0.36 -8.77 -2.07
CA VAL A 22 0.91 -9.36 -1.63
C VAL A 22 0.75 -10.84 -1.30
N LYS A 23 -0.32 -11.21 -0.57
CA LYS A 23 -0.65 -12.61 -0.25
C LYS A 23 -0.93 -13.45 -1.47
N LEU A 24 -1.55 -12.87 -2.50
CA LEU A 24 -1.78 -13.55 -3.77
C LEU A 24 -0.45 -13.96 -4.43
N PHE A 25 0.57 -13.09 -4.41
CA PHE A 25 1.87 -13.41 -5.00
C PHE A 25 2.76 -14.31 -4.13
N GLU A 26 2.54 -14.37 -2.82
CA GLU A 26 3.17 -15.40 -1.97
C GLU A 26 2.65 -16.81 -2.29
N ARG A 27 1.35 -16.95 -2.60
CA ARG A 27 0.71 -18.26 -2.79
C ARG A 27 0.62 -18.71 -4.24
N ALA A 28 0.53 -17.78 -5.18
CA ALA A 28 0.30 -18.07 -6.60
C ALA A 28 1.12 -17.12 -7.50
N PRO A 29 2.44 -17.34 -7.63
CA PRO A 29 3.32 -16.45 -8.40
C PRO A 29 3.08 -16.49 -9.92
N LEU A 30 2.36 -17.49 -10.43
CA LEU A 30 2.11 -17.72 -11.85
C LEU A 30 0.94 -16.87 -12.40
N ILE A 31 0.96 -15.57 -12.16
CA ILE A 31 0.00 -14.61 -12.73
C ILE A 31 0.64 -13.94 -13.95
N ARG A 32 -0.18 -13.62 -14.95
CA ARG A 32 0.22 -12.85 -16.15
C ARG A 32 1.08 -11.62 -15.78
N PRO A 33 2.06 -11.25 -16.61
CA PRO A 33 2.99 -10.16 -16.30
C PRO A 33 2.27 -8.82 -16.11
N GLY A 34 2.95 -7.86 -15.50
CA GLY A 34 2.45 -6.50 -15.27
C GLY A 34 3.09 -5.86 -14.03
N ARG A 35 2.57 -4.70 -13.63
CA ARG A 35 3.07 -3.91 -12.51
C ARG A 35 2.04 -3.81 -11.40
N ILE A 36 2.50 -3.49 -10.20
CA ILE A 36 1.67 -3.41 -9.01
C ILE A 36 1.87 -2.04 -8.37
N VAL A 37 0.79 -1.38 -7.99
CA VAL A 37 0.82 -0.17 -7.17
C VAL A 37 0.01 -0.39 -5.91
N LEU A 38 0.62 -0.12 -4.75
CA LEU A 38 -0.06 -0.15 -3.46
C LEU A 38 -0.24 1.27 -2.93
N LEU A 39 -1.44 1.56 -2.44
CA LEU A 39 -1.89 2.86 -1.98
C LEU A 39 -2.22 2.78 -0.49
N GLY A 40 -1.35 3.29 0.36
CA GLY A 40 -1.57 3.33 1.82
C GLY A 40 -1.76 1.95 2.46
N SER A 41 -1.16 0.90 1.90
CA SER A 41 -1.30 -0.46 2.44
C SER A 41 -0.42 -0.65 3.68
N PRO A 42 -0.93 -1.19 4.80
CA PRO A 42 -0.15 -1.39 6.01
C PRO A 42 0.64 -2.71 5.93
N LEU A 43 1.85 -2.71 5.38
CA LEU A 43 2.63 -3.91 5.07
C LEU A 43 3.42 -4.49 6.26
N HIS A 44 3.75 -3.68 7.27
CA HIS A 44 4.51 -4.11 8.46
C HIS A 44 3.67 -4.11 9.76
N GLY A 45 2.47 -4.67 9.71
CA GLY A 45 1.44 -4.52 10.74
C GLY A 45 1.69 -5.21 12.09
N SER A 46 2.08 -4.43 13.10
CA SER A 46 1.66 -4.66 14.49
C SER A 46 0.81 -3.49 15.03
N ARG A 47 1.13 -2.23 14.68
CA ARG A 47 0.39 -1.03 15.12
C ARG A 47 -0.89 -0.79 14.33
N ALA A 48 -0.86 -0.95 13.00
CA ALA A 48 -2.05 -0.84 12.15
C ALA A 48 -3.07 -1.96 12.42
N ALA A 49 -2.63 -3.20 12.67
CA ALA A 49 -3.53 -4.32 13.02
C ALA A 49 -4.29 -4.04 14.33
N SER A 50 -3.59 -3.57 15.37
CA SER A 50 -4.19 -3.13 16.63
C SER A 50 -5.07 -1.88 16.48
N GLY A 51 -4.71 -0.94 15.61
CA GLY A 51 -5.50 0.26 15.30
C GLY A 51 -6.77 -0.06 14.50
N PHE A 52 -6.69 -0.98 13.54
CA PHE A 52 -7.79 -1.34 12.64
C PHE A 52 -8.88 -2.15 13.35
N ALA A 53 -8.51 -2.97 14.34
CA ALA A 53 -9.46 -3.61 15.25
C ALA A 53 -10.32 -2.60 16.04
N ARG A 54 -9.89 -1.32 16.11
CA ARG A 54 -10.57 -0.22 16.81
C ARG A 54 -11.35 0.71 15.87
N VAL A 55 -11.27 0.52 14.54
CA VAL A 55 -12.05 1.30 13.57
C VAL A 55 -13.46 0.72 13.43
N PRO A 56 -14.54 1.52 13.50
CA PRO A 56 -15.89 1.02 13.23
C PRO A 56 -15.95 0.43 11.81
N PHE A 57 -16.50 -0.79 11.68
CA PHE A 57 -16.50 -1.66 10.49
C PHE A 57 -15.19 -2.40 10.15
N GLY A 58 -14.08 -2.21 10.88
CA GLY A 58 -12.82 -2.90 10.59
C GLY A 58 -12.92 -4.44 10.56
N LYS A 59 -13.65 -5.01 11.52
CA LYS A 59 -13.95 -6.46 11.57
C LYS A 59 -14.93 -6.94 10.49
N ALA A 60 -15.80 -6.05 10.00
CA ALA A 60 -16.79 -6.37 8.97
C ALA A 60 -16.18 -6.36 7.56
N VAL A 61 -15.23 -5.46 7.30
CA VAL A 61 -14.54 -5.31 6.01
C VAL A 61 -13.49 -6.39 5.78
N LEU A 62 -12.79 -6.86 6.82
CA LEU A 62 -11.80 -7.93 6.65
C LEU A 62 -12.45 -9.27 6.28
N GLY A 63 -13.67 -9.56 6.73
CA GLY A 63 -14.16 -10.93 6.72
C GLY A 63 -13.33 -11.84 7.64
N ARG A 64 -13.91 -12.95 8.09
CA ARG A 64 -13.28 -13.79 9.14
C ARG A 64 -11.88 -14.30 8.76
N GLY A 65 -11.68 -14.71 7.50
CA GLY A 65 -10.40 -15.28 7.05
C GLY A 65 -9.25 -14.29 6.88
N ILE A 66 -9.51 -13.01 6.54
CA ILE A 66 -8.45 -11.99 6.50
C ILE A 66 -8.16 -11.50 7.91
N ALA A 67 -9.17 -11.42 8.79
CA ALA A 67 -8.97 -11.05 10.19
C ALA A 67 -8.00 -12.01 10.89
N GLU A 68 -8.14 -13.31 10.71
CA GLU A 68 -7.23 -14.31 11.29
C GLU A 68 -5.80 -14.18 10.73
N GLY A 69 -5.64 -13.99 9.41
CA GLY A 69 -4.33 -13.85 8.78
C GLY A 69 -3.67 -12.47 8.91
N VAL A 70 -4.40 -11.43 9.33
CA VAL A 70 -3.88 -10.07 9.60
C VAL A 70 -3.51 -9.92 11.08
N LEU A 71 -4.15 -10.67 11.97
CA LEU A 71 -3.87 -10.63 13.40
C LEU A 71 -2.69 -11.51 13.82
N GLU A 72 -2.21 -12.41 12.94
CA GLU A 72 -0.96 -13.14 13.15
C GLU A 72 0.23 -12.29 12.68
N GLU A 73 1.05 -11.77 13.61
CA GLU A 73 2.29 -11.02 13.32
C GLU A 73 3.28 -11.78 12.39
N THR A 74 3.19 -13.11 12.34
CA THR A 74 4.02 -13.96 11.48
C THR A 74 3.54 -14.02 10.04
N ALA A 75 2.32 -13.54 9.76
CA ALA A 75 1.70 -13.58 8.44
C ALA A 75 2.00 -12.33 7.59
N TRP A 76 2.87 -11.42 8.03
CA TRP A 76 3.19 -10.22 7.23
C TRP A 76 4.38 -10.45 6.30
N PRO A 77 4.27 -10.07 5.01
CA PRO A 77 5.39 -10.11 4.09
C PRO A 77 6.49 -9.17 4.59
N ARG A 78 7.68 -9.71 4.85
CA ARG A 78 8.85 -8.90 5.22
C ARG A 78 9.55 -8.28 4.01
N ARG A 79 9.35 -8.88 2.85
CA ARG A 79 9.99 -8.50 1.59
C ARG A 79 9.11 -8.88 0.40
N TRP A 80 9.13 -8.02 -0.61
CA TRP A 80 8.65 -8.30 -1.94
C TRP A 80 9.68 -9.14 -2.71
N SER A 81 9.32 -10.37 -3.05
CA SER A 81 10.19 -11.34 -3.73
C SER A 81 9.72 -11.71 -5.14
N ALA A 82 8.54 -11.26 -5.56
CA ALA A 82 8.06 -11.54 -6.89
C ALA A 82 8.88 -10.76 -7.94
N ALA A 83 9.11 -11.37 -9.10
CA ALA A 83 9.87 -10.78 -10.22
C ALA A 83 9.11 -9.64 -10.96
N ARG A 84 8.21 -8.93 -10.27
CA ARG A 84 7.35 -7.88 -10.83
C ARG A 84 7.62 -6.54 -10.14
N PRO A 85 7.64 -5.42 -10.88
CA PRO A 85 7.78 -4.10 -10.28
C PRO A 85 6.64 -3.80 -9.31
N LEU A 86 7.01 -3.32 -8.12
CA LEU A 86 6.09 -2.92 -7.06
C LEU A 86 6.36 -1.45 -6.68
N GLY A 87 5.37 -0.59 -6.93
CA GLY A 87 5.38 0.80 -6.51
C GLY A 87 4.48 0.97 -5.29
N ILE A 88 4.93 1.75 -4.31
CA ILE A 88 4.18 2.02 -3.09
C ILE A 88 4.00 3.54 -2.94
N ILE A 89 2.75 3.97 -2.76
CA ILE A 89 2.38 5.35 -2.45
C ILE A 89 1.84 5.40 -1.02
N ALA A 90 2.50 6.18 -0.16
CA ALA A 90 2.08 6.46 1.20
C ALA A 90 1.49 7.87 1.31
N GLY A 91 0.52 8.06 2.22
CA GLY A 91 0.00 9.38 2.55
C GLY A 91 0.62 9.91 3.84
N ARG A 92 0.76 11.23 3.96
CA ARG A 92 1.23 11.90 5.19
C ARG A 92 0.31 13.02 5.71
N ALA A 93 -0.84 13.26 5.09
CA ALA A 93 -1.75 14.33 5.49
C ALA A 93 -2.83 13.85 6.48
N GLY A 94 -2.42 13.13 7.53
CA GLY A 94 -3.29 12.79 8.66
C GLY A 94 -3.60 14.04 9.50
N VAL A 95 -4.64 14.80 9.14
CA VAL A 95 -5.10 15.96 9.91
C VAL A 95 -6.42 15.64 10.61
N GLY A 96 -6.47 15.81 11.94
CA GLY A 96 -7.71 16.01 12.70
C GLY A 96 -8.68 14.82 12.82
N LEU A 97 -8.49 14.00 13.85
CA LEU A 97 -9.44 13.12 14.60
C LEU A 97 -8.75 11.82 15.07
N GLY A 98 -7.72 11.34 14.36
CA GLY A 98 -6.95 10.14 14.73
C GLY A 98 -6.01 10.30 15.93
N ARG A 99 -5.66 11.55 16.31
CA ARG A 99 -4.82 11.85 17.48
C ARG A 99 -5.40 11.34 18.82
N LEU A 100 -6.71 11.10 18.88
CA LEU A 100 -7.38 10.58 20.08
C LEU A 100 -7.42 9.04 20.14
N LEU A 101 -7.30 8.34 19.01
CA LEU A 101 -7.50 6.89 18.91
C LEU A 101 -6.19 6.10 18.77
N THR A 102 -5.17 6.68 18.14
CA THR A 102 -3.85 6.07 17.95
C THR A 102 -2.75 7.15 17.92
N ARG A 103 -1.79 7.10 18.85
CA ARG A 103 -0.56 7.90 18.75
C ARG A 103 0.31 7.30 17.65
N PHE A 104 0.26 7.88 16.46
CA PHE A 104 1.28 7.64 15.44
C PHE A 104 2.54 8.43 15.81
N GLU A 105 3.67 7.74 15.89
CA GLU A 105 4.98 8.37 15.98
C GLU A 105 5.47 8.56 14.55
N GLY A 106 5.28 9.76 13.99
CA GLY A 106 5.73 10.11 12.64
C GLY A 106 4.61 10.36 11.60
N PRO A 107 5.01 10.62 10.34
CA PRO A 107 4.07 10.90 9.25
C PRO A 107 3.10 9.75 9.01
N ASN A 108 1.81 10.07 8.84
CA ASN A 108 0.75 9.10 8.61
C ASN A 108 -0.39 9.74 7.81
N ASP A 109 -1.22 8.91 7.20
CA ASP A 109 -2.37 9.35 6.40
C ASP A 109 -3.69 9.43 7.21
N GLY A 110 -3.60 9.31 8.54
CA GLY A 110 -4.73 9.23 9.47
C GLY A 110 -5.14 7.80 9.85
N VAL A 111 -4.67 6.77 9.11
CA VAL A 111 -4.98 5.35 9.36
C VAL A 111 -3.71 4.49 9.40
N VAL A 112 -2.76 4.77 8.52
CA VAL A 112 -1.53 4.01 8.32
C VAL A 112 -0.33 4.94 8.41
N ALA A 113 0.69 4.55 9.17
CA ALA A 113 1.95 5.29 9.21
C ALA A 113 2.75 5.07 7.91
N VAL A 114 3.52 6.08 7.49
CA VAL A 114 4.36 5.97 6.30
C VAL A 114 5.33 4.79 6.40
N ASP A 115 5.92 4.54 7.56
CA ASP A 115 6.86 3.42 7.75
C ASP A 115 6.17 2.05 7.68
N GLU A 116 4.89 1.97 8.05
CA GLU A 116 4.10 0.74 7.91
C GLU A 116 3.83 0.40 6.45
N THR A 117 3.87 1.38 5.54
CA THR A 117 3.71 1.13 4.10
C THR A 117 4.98 0.61 3.42
N ARG A 118 6.15 0.71 4.07
CA ARG A 118 7.40 0.27 3.45
C ARG A 118 7.39 -1.25 3.29
N LEU A 119 8.06 -1.75 2.24
CA LEU A 119 8.32 -3.18 2.07
C LEU A 119 9.66 -3.32 1.35
N GLU A 120 10.57 -4.11 1.93
CA GLU A 120 11.86 -4.39 1.29
C GLU A 120 11.64 -5.00 -0.10
N GLY A 121 12.48 -4.66 -1.08
CA GLY A 121 12.35 -5.19 -2.45
C GLY A 121 11.27 -4.52 -3.31
N ALA A 122 10.49 -3.59 -2.76
CA ALA A 122 9.68 -2.70 -3.59
C ALA A 122 10.58 -1.86 -4.51
N SER A 123 10.14 -1.64 -5.74
CA SER A 123 10.90 -0.90 -6.75
C SER A 123 10.94 0.60 -6.45
N GLU A 124 9.83 1.15 -5.96
CA GLU A 124 9.66 2.56 -5.69
C GLU A 124 8.81 2.77 -4.43
N HIS A 125 9.15 3.80 -3.65
CA HIS A 125 8.31 4.30 -2.55
C HIS A 125 8.18 5.82 -2.67
N LEU A 126 6.95 6.32 -2.61
CA LEU A 126 6.61 7.74 -2.74
C LEU A 126 5.67 8.15 -1.62
N VAL A 127 5.89 9.33 -1.04
CA VAL A 127 5.03 9.91 -0.02
C VAL A 127 4.31 11.13 -0.60
N LEU A 128 2.99 11.20 -0.44
CA LEU A 128 2.15 12.28 -0.91
C LEU A 128 1.40 12.96 0.24
N ASP A 129 1.08 14.25 0.07
CA ASP A 129 0.26 15.04 0.98
C ASP A 129 -1.24 14.74 0.84
N VAL A 130 -1.61 13.50 1.15
CA VAL A 130 -2.98 13.00 1.10
C VAL A 130 -3.32 12.22 2.38
N ASN A 131 -4.59 12.26 2.77
CA ASN A 131 -5.13 11.38 3.81
C ASN A 131 -5.56 10.04 3.19
N HIS A 132 -5.82 9.04 4.04
CA HIS A 132 -6.01 7.65 3.62
C HIS A 132 -7.14 7.47 2.60
N ALA A 133 -8.31 8.07 2.86
CA ALA A 133 -9.47 7.98 1.97
C ALA A 133 -9.34 8.91 0.76
N GLY A 134 -8.79 10.11 0.96
CA GLY A 134 -8.55 11.11 -0.07
C GLY A 134 -7.53 10.67 -1.13
N MET A 135 -6.67 9.69 -0.81
CA MET A 135 -5.73 9.11 -1.76
C MET A 135 -6.41 8.55 -3.02
N LEU A 136 -7.60 7.93 -2.88
CA LEU A 136 -8.36 7.39 -4.02
C LEU A 136 -8.92 8.47 -4.96
N PHE A 137 -9.09 9.69 -4.46
CA PHE A 137 -9.61 10.84 -5.21
C PHE A 137 -8.52 11.85 -5.56
N SER A 138 -7.27 11.58 -5.18
CA SER A 138 -6.16 12.49 -5.41
C SER A 138 -5.67 12.39 -6.85
N ARG A 139 -5.71 13.53 -7.56
CA ARG A 139 -5.10 13.66 -8.89
C ARG A 139 -3.61 13.32 -8.88
N ALA A 140 -2.91 13.67 -7.80
CA ALA A 140 -1.49 13.33 -7.64
C ALA A 140 -1.28 11.81 -7.51
N ALA A 141 -2.07 11.13 -6.68
CA ALA A 141 -1.97 9.67 -6.52
C ALA A 141 -2.32 8.94 -7.83
N PHE A 142 -3.34 9.42 -8.55
CA PHE A 142 -3.71 8.90 -9.87
C PHE A 142 -2.56 9.05 -10.88
N ALA A 143 -2.01 10.26 -11.02
CA ALA A 143 -0.92 10.51 -11.97
C ALA A 143 0.32 9.65 -11.68
N GLN A 144 0.67 9.49 -10.41
CA GLN A 144 1.80 8.66 -9.99
C GLN A 144 1.54 7.17 -10.23
N THR A 145 0.32 6.72 -9.98
CA THR A 145 -0.09 5.34 -10.27
C THR A 145 -0.03 5.06 -11.76
N ALA A 146 -0.60 5.94 -12.59
CA ALA A 146 -0.56 5.81 -14.05
C ALA A 146 0.88 5.75 -14.57
N ALA A 147 1.74 6.68 -14.12
CA ALA A 147 3.14 6.70 -14.52
C ALA A 147 3.91 5.43 -14.11
N PHE A 148 3.70 4.93 -12.89
CA PHE A 148 4.34 3.69 -12.46
C PHE A 148 3.82 2.49 -13.25
N LEU A 149 2.52 2.41 -13.49
CA LEU A 149 1.96 1.35 -14.32
C LEU A 149 2.51 1.44 -15.74
N GLU A 150 2.68 2.61 -16.33
CA GLU A 150 3.19 2.72 -17.70
C GLU A 150 4.70 2.42 -17.78
N HIS A 151 5.48 3.06 -16.93
CA HIS A 151 6.95 3.14 -17.05
C HIS A 151 7.71 2.35 -15.99
N GLY A 152 7.08 1.98 -14.88
CA GLY A 152 7.72 1.29 -13.75
C GLY A 152 8.46 2.21 -12.78
N CYS A 153 8.27 3.53 -12.89
CA CYS A 153 8.81 4.52 -11.98
C CYS A 153 7.78 5.62 -11.67
N PHE A 154 7.92 6.25 -10.52
CA PHE A 154 7.12 7.42 -10.17
C PHE A 154 7.66 8.69 -10.83
N ILE A 155 6.78 9.65 -11.09
CA ILE A 155 7.17 10.98 -11.57
C ILE A 155 7.89 11.66 -10.41
N ARG A 156 9.20 11.84 -10.55
CA ARG A 156 10.00 12.72 -9.70
C ARG A 156 10.50 13.87 -10.55
N ASP A 157 10.42 15.08 -10.03
CA ASP A 157 11.08 16.21 -10.68
C ASP A 157 12.57 15.91 -10.76
N ARG A 158 13.09 15.75 -11.98
CA ARG A 158 14.54 15.71 -12.23
C ARG A 158 15.08 17.11 -12.00
N GLY A 159 15.36 17.47 -10.75
CA GLY A 159 15.80 18.83 -10.44
C GLY A 159 15.84 19.22 -8.97
N ALA A 160 16.53 18.46 -8.14
CA ALA A 160 17.14 18.98 -6.93
C ALA A 160 18.43 18.20 -6.65
N SER A 161 19.48 18.53 -7.42
CA SER A 161 20.84 18.40 -6.92
C SER A 161 21.01 19.37 -5.75
N THR A 162 21.28 18.85 -4.58
CA THR A 162 22.07 19.54 -3.55
C THR A 162 23.25 18.60 -3.31
N ASP A 163 24.33 18.68 -4.09
CA ASP A 163 25.46 19.59 -3.89
C ASP A 163 25.42 20.42 -2.59
N ARG A 164 25.66 19.75 -1.46
CA ARG A 164 26.82 19.95 -0.56
C ARG A 164 26.67 19.15 0.72
#